data_AF-A0AAQ0TLJ0-F1
#
_entry.id   AF-A0AAQ0TLJ0-F1
#
_cell.length_a   1.000
_cell.length_b   1.000
_cell.length_c   1.000
_cell.angle_alpha   90.00
_cell.angle_beta   90.00
_cell.angle_gamma   90.00
#
_symmetry.space_group_name_H-M   'P 1'
#
loop_
_entity.id
_entity.type
_entity.pdbx_description
1 polymer ?
#
loop_
_entity_poly.entity_id
_entity_poly.type
_entity_poly.pdbx_seq_one_letter_code
_entity_poly.pdbx_strand_id
1 'polypeptide(L)' 'MHDAYPHKVIGTKQCLNSIGQLESNTYRDMGIRPGIYELYEDKETKSGRVLVSEFLRIRLARYSNLLLSDKTF' A
#
# COMPACT_ATOMS: atom_id res chain seq x y z
N MET A 1 -5.30 18.52 2.38
CA MET A 1 -6.08 17.44 3.04
C MET A 1 -6.44 17.96 4.42
N HIS A 2 -7.63 18.54 4.57
CA HIS A 2 -8.12 19.05 5.85
C HIS A 2 -9.11 18.03 6.39
N ASP A 3 -8.68 17.26 7.38
CA ASP A 3 -9.54 16.33 8.11
C ASP A 3 -10.14 17.05 9.32
N ALA A 4 -11.46 17.01 9.47
CA ALA A 4 -12.18 17.75 10.51
C ALA A 4 -12.01 17.13 11.91
N TYR A 5 -11.50 15.90 11.98
CA TYR A 5 -11.24 15.17 13.20
C TYR A 5 -9.82 14.61 13.14
N PRO A 6 -8.81 15.33 13.65
CA PRO A 6 -7.43 14.86 13.57
C PRO A 6 -7.30 13.54 14.33
N HIS A 7 -7.08 12.46 13.59
CA HIS A 7 -6.77 11.17 14.17
C HIS A 7 -5.44 11.29 14.92
N LYS A 8 -5.49 11.21 16.25
CA LYS A 8 -4.26 11.19 17.05
C LYS A 8 -3.59 9.84 16.88
N VAL A 9 -2.49 9.84 16.14
CA VAL A 9 -1.63 8.67 16.00
C VAL A 9 -0.89 8.47 17.32
N ILE A 10 -1.14 7.34 17.99
CA ILE A 10 -0.57 7.00 19.31
C ILE A 10 0.73 6.17 19.23
N GLY A 11 1.25 5.96 18.02
CA GLY A 11 2.34 5.03 17.74
C GLY A 11 1.88 3.56 17.76
N THR A 12 2.59 2.72 17.02
CA THR A 12 2.26 1.32 16.76
C THR A 12 3.49 0.42 16.96
N LYS A 13 3.27 -0.79 17.48
CA LYS A 13 4.30 -1.84 17.59
C LYS A 13 4.20 -2.89 16.48
N GLN A 14 3.42 -2.62 15.43
CA GLN A 14 3.14 -3.56 14.35
C GLN A 14 4.40 -3.95 13.58
N CYS A 15 4.66 -5.26 13.43
CA CYS A 15 5.79 -5.78 12.65
C CYS A 15 7.16 -5.19 13.05
N LEU A 16 7.32 -4.83 14.33
CA LEU A 16 8.60 -4.35 14.87
C LEU A 16 9.68 -5.42 14.62
N ASN A 17 10.80 -5.03 13.99
CA ASN A 17 11.89 -5.93 13.59
C ASN A 17 11.49 -7.05 12.61
N SER A 18 10.32 -6.96 11.96
CA SER A 18 9.83 -7.98 11.03
C SER A 18 9.28 -7.38 9.74
N ILE A 19 9.76 -6.19 9.37
CA ILE A 19 9.32 -5.46 8.17
C ILE A 19 9.61 -6.27 6.89
N GLY A 20 10.79 -6.89 6.79
CA GLY A 20 11.13 -7.72 5.62
C GLY A 20 10.20 -8.93 5.47
N GLN A 21 9.75 -9.53 6.57
CA GLN A 21 8.77 -10.62 6.52
C GLN A 21 7.40 -10.12 6.06
N LEU A 22 6.99 -8.93 6.53
CA LEU A 22 5.75 -8.29 6.08
C LEU A 22 5.80 -7.95 4.58
N GLU A 23 6.91 -7.39 4.10
CA GLU A 23 7.11 -7.09 2.67
C GLU A 23 7.01 -8.37 1.83
N SER A 24 7.72 -9.42 2.25
CA SER A 24 7.74 -10.71 1.55
C SER A 24 6.35 -11.36 1.50
N ASN A 25 5.62 -11.37 2.62
CA ASN A 25 4.27 -11.93 2.68
C ASN A 25 3.30 -11.12 1.82
N THR A 26 3.34 -9.79 1.93
CA THR A 26 2.48 -8.90 1.14
C THR A 26 2.73 -9.06 -0.36
N TYR A 27 4.00 -9.17 -0.79
CA TYR A 27 4.34 -9.43 -2.18
C TYR A 27 3.82 -10.80 -2.65
N ARG A 28 3.98 -11.84 -1.82
CA ARG A 28 3.50 -13.20 -2.14
C ARG A 28 1.98 -13.23 -2.31
N ASP A 29 1.25 -12.50 -1.46
CA ASP A 29 -0.21 -12.53 -1.42
C ASP A 29 -0.83 -11.64 -2.50
N MET A 30 -0.26 -10.46 -2.76
CA MET A 30 -0.83 -9.49 -3.68
C MET A 30 -0.22 -9.53 -5.08
N GLY A 31 0.96 -10.13 -5.25
CA GLY A 31 1.73 -10.08 -6.50
C GLY A 31 2.27 -8.69 -6.86
N ILE A 32 2.12 -7.71 -5.97
CA ILE A 32 2.56 -6.33 -6.14
C ILE A 32 3.58 -6.02 -5.06
N ARG A 33 4.71 -5.41 -5.44
CA ARG A 33 5.74 -5.04 -4.49
C ARG A 33 5.29 -3.80 -3.68
N PRO A 34 5.10 -3.89 -2.36
CA PRO A 34 4.72 -2.75 -1.54
C PRO A 34 5.94 -1.88 -1.23
N GLY A 35 5.72 -0.57 -1.10
CA GLY A 35 6.68 0.34 -0.46
C GLY A 35 6.38 0.39 1.03
N ILE A 36 7.26 -0.12 1.89
CA ILE A 36 7.03 -0.13 3.35
C ILE A 36 8.13 0.68 4.02
N TYR A 37 7.74 1.65 4.85
CA TYR A 37 8.67 2.48 5.62
C TYR A 37 8.07 2.89 6.97
N GLU A 38 8.95 3.35 7.85
CA GLU A 38 8.59 3.78 9.20
C GLU A 38 8.62 5.30 9.31
N LEU A 39 7.58 5.86 9.94
CA LEU A 39 7.53 7.24 10.37
C LEU A 39 7.57 7.30 11.89
N TYR A 40 8.14 8.37 12.44
CA TYR A 40 8.24 8.60 13.88
C TYR A 40 7.71 10.00 14.16
N GLU A 41 6.94 10.15 15.24
CA GLU A 41 6.44 11.44 15.72
C GLU A 41 7.62 12.31 16.16
N ASP A 42 8.51 11.72 16.95
CA ASP A 42 9.81 12.30 17.31
C ASP A 42 10.92 11.47 16.67
N LYS A 43 11.68 12.11 15.78
CA LYS A 43 12.78 11.48 15.03
C LYS A 43 14.00 11.20 15.90
N GLU A 44 14.23 11.98 16.96
CA GLU A 44 15.40 11.83 17.83
C GLU A 44 15.18 10.69 18.82
N THR A 45 14.04 10.68 19.50
CA THR A 45 13.71 9.63 20.47
C THR A 45 13.10 8.37 19.82
N LYS A 46 12.81 8.42 18.51
CA LYS A 46 12.08 7.38 17.77
C LYS A 46 10.76 6.99 18.45
N SER A 47 10.06 7.96 19.04
CA SER A 47 8.76 7.76 19.66
C SER A 47 7.61 7.98 18.67
N GLY A 48 6.43 7.42 18.96
CA GLY A 48 5.26 7.53 18.09
C GLY A 48 5.41 6.83 16.73
N ARG A 49 6.03 5.64 16.69
CA ARG A 49 6.32 4.90 15.44
C ARG A 49 5.06 4.51 14.65
N VAL A 50 5.02 4.78 13.37
CA VAL A 50 3.96 4.36 12.43
C VAL A 50 4.59 3.57 11.30
N LEU A 51 3.96 2.46 10.94
CA LEU A 51 4.31 1.74 9.73
C LEU A 51 3.41 2.20 8.59
N VAL A 52 4.01 2.68 7.51
CA VAL A 52 3.29 3.08 6.31
C VAL A 52 3.54 2.04 5.23
N SER A 53 2.46 1.61 4.57
CA SER A 53 2.50 0.67 3.43
C SER A 53 1.84 1.33 2.23
N GLU A 54 2.64 1.62 1.22
CA GLU A 54 2.21 2.23 -0.03
C GLU A 54 2.10 1.20 -1.13
N PHE A 55 0.97 1.24 -1.85
CA PHE A 55 0.68 0.37 -2.98
C PHE A 55 0.50 1.21 -4.23
N LEU A 56 1.28 0.91 -5.27
CA LEU A 56 1.10 1.54 -6.58
C LEU A 56 -0.14 0.98 -7.27
N ARG A 57 -1.00 1.88 -7.75
CA ARG A 57 -2.19 1.52 -8.52
C ARG A 57 -1.79 1.07 -9.93
N ILE A 58 -1.96 -0.20 -10.24
CA ILE A 58 -1.80 -0.74 -11.60
C ILE A 58 -3.11 -0.52 -12.36
N ARG A 59 -3.07 0.25 -13.47
CA ARG A 59 -4.19 0.28 -14.43
C ARG A 59 -4.13 -0.98 -15.28
N LEU A 60 -5.10 -1.87 -15.12
CA LEU A 60 -5.34 -2.93 -16.10
C LEU A 60 -5.70 -2.26 -17.44
N ALA A 61 -4.84 -2.41 -18.43
CA ALA A 61 -5.18 -2.06 -19.80
C ALA A 61 -6.39 -2.93 -20.20
N ARG A 62 -7.45 -2.27 -20.68
CA ARG A 62 -8.66 -2.92 -21.20
C ARG A 62 -8.27 -3.97 -22.26
N TYR A 63 -8.58 -5.24 -22.01
CA TYR A 63 -8.72 -6.21 -23.09
C TYR A 63 -10.02 -5.89 -23.84
N SER A 64 -9.95 -5.07 -24.88
CA SER A 64 -11.00 -4.96 -25.89
C SER A 64 -10.69 -5.89 -27.06
N ASN A 65 -10.78 -7.20 -26.82
CA ASN A 65 -10.93 -8.19 -27.87
C ASN A 65 -12.28 -8.86 -27.66
N LEU A 66 -13.35 -8.19 -28.08
CA LEU A 66 -14.66 -8.80 -28.17
C LEU A 66 -15.31 -8.39 -29.50
N LEU A 67 -15.24 -9.33 -30.45
CA LEU A 67 -16.17 -9.53 -31.56
C LEU A 67 -16.36 -8.36 -32.55
N LEU A 68 -15.41 -8.19 -33.47
CA LEU A 68 -15.75 -7.71 -34.81
C LEU A 68 -16.25 -8.91 -35.62
N SER A 69 -17.51 -9.28 -35.40
CA SER A 69 -18.26 -10.16 -36.30
C SER A 69 -19.50 -9.43 -36.78
N ASP A 70 -19.29 -8.27 -37.41
CA ASP A 70 -20.34 -7.63 -38.21
C ASP A 70 -20.47 -8.42 -39.51
N LYS A 71 -21.46 -9.31 -39.48
CA LYS A 71 -22.05 -9.91 -40.68
C LYS A 71 -22.55 -8.78 -41.57
N THR A 72 -21.92 -8.62 -42.72
CA THR A 72 -22.51 -7.95 -43.89
C THR A 72 -23.70 -8.79 -44.38
N PHE A 73 -24.88 -8.17 -44.39
CA PHE A 73 -26.05 -8.58 -45.16
C PHE A 73 -26.45 -7.39 -46.03
#